data_AF-A0A9Q0SQ83-F1
#
_entry.id   AF-A0A9Q0SQ83-F1
#
_cell.length_a   1.000
_cell.length_b   1.000
_cell.length_c   1.000
_cell.angle_alpha   90.00
_cell.angle_beta   90.00
_cell.angle_gamma   90.00
#
_symmetry.space_group_name_H-M   'P 1'
#
loop_
_entity.id
_entity.type
_entity.pdbx_description
1 polymer ?
#
loop_
_entity_poly.entity_id
_entity_poly.type
_entity_poly.pdbx_seq_one_letter_code
_entity_poly.pdbx_strand_id
1 'polypeptide(L)'
;MQMIIFLATGNNKGGGYFASRGVFLCMYMGFTVIWAVLNSFTLQVIAFLDIISMWWQVIGGLVVIVMLPLVAPHTQSASFVFTHFETSPEATGISSKPYAVILSVLLSNYCLYGYDTAAHLTEETKGADRTGPIAILSSIGMVSVFGWAYYLALTFSIQDFNYLYDVNNETAGALVPAQIIFDAFHGRYHNSTGAVVFLCITWGSFFFCGLSVTTSAARVVYALSRDNGIPFSPIWRRIHPKYKVPTNAVWLCAAISIILGLPILKLDVVFTAIISINTIGWVGGYAIPVFARLVMAEKNFKPGPFYLGRARRPICLVAFLWICYTCSAFLLPTLYPIQLKTFNYAPIAIGIFMTLIMLWWAFDARKWFKGPVRNIDLGNGHS
;
A
#
# COMPACT_ATOMS: atom_id res chain seq x y z
N MET A 1 8.63 8.18 -9.39
CA MET A 1 8.67 9.22 -10.44
C MET A 1 9.57 10.39 -10.08
N GLN A 2 9.35 11.09 -8.95
CA GLN A 2 10.16 12.27 -8.61
C GLN A 2 11.67 12.00 -8.56
N MET A 3 12.11 10.90 -7.95
CA MET A 3 13.53 10.50 -7.95
C MET A 3 14.07 10.17 -9.35
N ILE A 4 13.22 9.63 -10.23
CA ILE A 4 13.60 9.35 -11.62
C ILE A 4 13.84 10.65 -12.36
N ILE A 5 12.93 11.63 -12.24
CA ILE A 5 13.09 12.96 -12.83
C ILE A 5 14.34 13.64 -12.29
N PHE A 6 14.55 13.59 -10.98
CA PHE A 6 15.68 14.20 -10.31
C PHE A 6 17.03 13.64 -10.81
N LEU A 7 17.15 12.32 -10.90
CA LEU A 7 18.36 11.65 -11.40
C LEU A 7 18.50 11.68 -12.93
N ALA A 8 17.41 11.83 -13.68
CA ALA A 8 17.46 11.94 -15.14
C ALA A 8 17.85 13.35 -15.61
N THR A 9 17.52 14.38 -14.82
CA THR A 9 17.84 15.78 -15.12
C THR A 9 19.20 16.22 -14.55
N GLY A 10 19.89 15.34 -13.83
CA GLY A 10 21.15 15.60 -13.17
C GLY A 10 21.25 14.73 -11.93
N ASN A 11 21.43 15.36 -10.78
CA ASN A 11 21.34 14.80 -9.43
C ASN A 11 21.51 15.97 -8.46
N ASN A 12 21.57 15.74 -7.15
CA ASN A 12 21.74 16.83 -6.19
C ASN A 12 22.96 17.73 -6.46
N LYS A 13 24.08 17.16 -6.90
CA LYS A 13 25.33 17.90 -7.19
C LYS A 13 25.36 18.50 -8.60
N GLY A 14 24.59 17.91 -9.52
CA GLY A 14 24.50 18.30 -10.93
C GLY A 14 23.35 19.25 -11.25
N GLY A 15 22.70 19.85 -10.24
CA GLY A 15 21.57 20.76 -10.45
C GLY A 15 20.27 20.06 -10.90
N GLY A 16 20.09 18.80 -10.50
CA GLY A 16 18.92 18.00 -10.84
C GLY A 16 17.61 18.66 -10.42
N TYR A 17 16.59 18.54 -11.26
CA TYR A 17 15.30 19.18 -11.04
C TYR A 17 14.46 18.39 -10.05
N PHE A 18 14.29 18.93 -8.84
CA PHE A 18 13.33 18.42 -7.88
C PHE A 18 11.94 19.00 -8.21
N ALA A 19 11.01 18.13 -8.59
CA ALA A 19 9.67 18.57 -8.96
C ALA A 19 9.03 19.42 -7.85
N SER A 20 8.62 20.64 -8.19
CA SER A 20 7.91 21.51 -7.25
C SER A 20 6.61 20.86 -6.78
N ARG A 21 6.09 21.27 -5.62
CA ARG A 21 4.84 20.73 -5.06
C ARG A 21 3.68 20.76 -6.06
N GLY A 22 3.60 21.82 -6.88
CA GLY A 22 2.60 21.93 -7.94
C GLY A 22 2.79 20.89 -9.04
N VAL A 23 4.01 20.70 -9.53
CA VAL A 23 4.31 19.66 -10.54
C VAL A 23 4.07 18.26 -9.99
N PHE A 24 4.43 18.01 -8.73
CA PHE A 24 4.14 16.75 -8.05
C PHE A 24 2.64 16.48 -7.99
N LEU A 25 1.84 17.47 -7.60
CA LEU A 25 0.38 17.35 -7.58
C LEU A 25 -0.20 17.11 -8.99
N CYS A 26 0.29 17.82 -10.01
CA CYS A 26 -0.15 17.61 -11.39
C CYS A 26 0.17 16.18 -11.87
N MET A 27 1.34 15.64 -11.54
CA MET A 27 1.66 14.24 -11.83
C MET A 27 0.73 13.29 -11.11
N TYR A 28 0.48 13.51 -9.81
CA TYR A 28 -0.45 12.71 -9.00
C TYR A 28 -1.86 12.68 -9.61
N MET A 29 -2.41 13.85 -9.94
CA MET A 29 -3.71 13.99 -10.60
C MET A 29 -3.72 13.33 -11.98
N GLY A 30 -2.66 13.53 -12.77
CA GLY A 30 -2.50 12.91 -14.09
C GLY A 30 -2.54 11.38 -14.01
N PHE A 31 -1.78 10.77 -13.09
CA PHE A 31 -1.81 9.32 -12.88
C PHE A 31 -3.16 8.82 -12.39
N THR A 32 -3.81 9.56 -11.49
CA THR A 32 -5.15 9.20 -11.01
C THR A 32 -6.17 9.22 -12.14
N VAL A 33 -6.11 10.21 -13.03
CA VAL A 33 -6.95 10.27 -14.24
C VAL A 33 -6.61 9.12 -15.20
N ILE A 34 -5.33 8.83 -15.43
CA ILE A 34 -4.90 7.70 -16.27
C ILE A 34 -5.47 6.39 -15.72
N TRP A 35 -5.33 6.13 -14.41
CA TRP A 35 -5.88 4.93 -13.79
C TRP A 35 -7.41 4.88 -13.86
N ALA A 36 -8.09 6.01 -13.71
CA ALA A 36 -9.54 6.11 -13.86
C ALA A 36 -10.01 5.78 -15.29
N VAL A 37 -9.30 6.31 -16.30
CA VAL A 37 -9.56 6.03 -17.71
C VAL A 37 -9.32 4.56 -18.03
N LEU A 38 -8.19 4.00 -17.58
CA LEU A 38 -7.86 2.60 -17.80
C LEU A 38 -8.90 1.66 -17.14
N ASN A 39 -9.37 2.01 -15.94
CA ASN A 39 -10.44 1.29 -15.24
C ASN A 39 -11.85 1.54 -15.79
N SER A 40 -12.01 2.43 -16.77
CA SER A 40 -13.29 2.69 -17.45
C SER A 40 -13.46 1.82 -18.70
N PHE A 41 -12.43 1.10 -19.15
CA PHE A 41 -12.51 0.18 -20.29
C PHE A 41 -13.25 -1.12 -19.95
N THR A 42 -13.43 -1.98 -20.96
CA THR A 42 -14.05 -3.30 -20.77
C THR A 42 -13.28 -4.13 -19.74
N LEU A 43 -13.99 -5.00 -19.02
CA LEU A 43 -13.38 -6.01 -18.13
C LEU A 43 -12.26 -6.83 -18.80
N GLN A 44 -12.37 -7.09 -20.11
CA GLN A 44 -11.33 -7.82 -20.87
C GLN A 44 -10.01 -7.06 -20.94
N VAL A 45 -10.05 -5.74 -21.12
CA VAL A 45 -8.85 -4.90 -21.14
C VAL A 45 -8.23 -4.85 -19.75
N ILE A 46 -9.05 -4.71 -18.71
CA ILE A 46 -8.58 -4.70 -17.31
C ILE A 46 -7.89 -6.03 -16.98
N ALA A 47 -8.51 -7.17 -17.32
CA ALA A 47 -7.92 -8.49 -17.10
C ALA A 47 -6.60 -8.67 -17.86
N PHE A 48 -6.49 -8.16 -19.09
CA PHE A 48 -5.24 -8.18 -19.84
C PHE A 48 -4.14 -7.32 -19.20
N LEU A 49 -4.49 -6.11 -18.72
CA LEU A 49 -3.56 -5.25 -17.99
C LEU A 49 -3.10 -5.88 -16.67
N ASP A 50 -3.97 -6.60 -15.96
CA ASP A 50 -3.61 -7.34 -14.75
C ASP A 50 -2.63 -8.49 -15.04
N ILE A 51 -2.77 -9.18 -16.18
CA ILE A 51 -1.79 -10.19 -16.63
C ILE A 51 -0.43 -9.55 -16.91
N ILE A 52 -0.40 -8.41 -17.61
CA ILE A 52 0.85 -7.66 -17.86
C ILE A 52 1.46 -7.22 -16.52
N SER A 53 0.66 -6.67 -15.62
CA SER A 53 1.07 -6.26 -14.27
C SER A 53 1.72 -7.40 -13.52
N MET A 54 1.13 -8.60 -13.53
CA MET A 54 1.68 -9.78 -12.88
C MET A 54 3.07 -10.12 -13.41
N TRP A 55 3.23 -10.23 -14.74
CA TRP A 55 4.52 -10.55 -15.35
C TRP A 55 5.55 -9.44 -15.14
N TRP A 56 5.14 -8.17 -15.18
CA TRP A 56 6.02 -7.04 -14.89
C TRP A 56 6.55 -7.10 -13.47
N GLN A 57 5.70 -7.42 -12.49
CA GLN A 57 6.13 -7.54 -11.10
C GLN A 57 7.08 -8.71 -10.89
N VAL A 58 6.79 -9.86 -11.49
CA VAL A 58 7.67 -11.06 -11.37
C VAL A 58 8.99 -10.83 -12.10
N ILE A 59 8.97 -10.50 -13.38
CA ILE A 59 10.18 -10.34 -14.20
C ILE A 59 10.95 -9.11 -13.75
N GLY A 60 10.28 -7.96 -13.61
CA GLY A 60 10.91 -6.72 -13.15
C GLY A 60 11.48 -6.87 -11.74
N GLY A 61 10.76 -7.54 -10.84
CA GLY A 61 11.25 -7.88 -9.50
C GLY A 61 12.50 -8.77 -9.54
N LEU A 62 12.49 -9.85 -10.35
CA LEU A 62 13.66 -10.72 -10.52
C LEU A 62 14.86 -10.00 -11.12
N VAL A 63 14.65 -9.17 -12.14
CA VAL A 63 15.70 -8.33 -12.73
C VAL A 63 16.30 -7.44 -11.65
N VAL A 64 15.46 -6.79 -10.83
CA VAL A 64 15.93 -5.92 -9.76
C VAL A 64 16.73 -6.68 -8.69
N ILE A 65 16.25 -7.85 -8.27
CA ILE A 65 16.88 -8.69 -7.23
C ILE A 65 18.24 -9.24 -7.72
N VAL A 66 18.32 -9.69 -8.97
CA VAL A 66 19.52 -10.35 -9.50
C VAL A 66 20.54 -9.35 -10.04
N MET A 67 20.11 -8.34 -10.81
CA MET A 67 21.05 -7.41 -11.45
C MET A 67 21.69 -6.44 -10.46
N LEU A 68 21.00 -6.04 -9.40
CA LEU A 68 21.55 -5.02 -8.49
C LEU A 68 22.86 -5.48 -7.82
N PRO A 69 22.95 -6.67 -7.20
CA PRO A 69 24.22 -7.17 -6.64
C PRO A 69 25.27 -7.49 -7.70
N LEU A 70 24.87 -7.81 -8.94
CA LEU A 70 25.80 -8.06 -10.05
C LEU A 70 26.44 -6.78 -10.60
N VAL A 71 25.70 -5.67 -10.55
CA VAL A 71 26.19 -4.36 -10.98
C VAL A 71 27.01 -3.69 -9.88
N ALA A 72 26.68 -3.94 -8.61
CA ALA A 72 27.42 -3.41 -7.47
C ALA A 72 28.95 -3.68 -7.59
N PRO A 73 29.80 -2.64 -7.54
CA PRO A 73 31.27 -2.80 -7.59
C PRO A 73 31.82 -3.75 -6.55
N HIS A 74 31.32 -3.65 -5.32
CA HIS A 74 31.55 -4.58 -4.23
C HIS A 74 30.25 -4.93 -3.54
N THR A 75 30.19 -6.13 -2.97
CA THR A 75 29.08 -6.58 -2.14
C THR A 75 29.48 -6.65 -0.67
N GLN A 76 28.54 -6.33 0.21
CA GLN A 76 28.76 -6.40 1.65
C GLN A 76 28.89 -7.85 2.13
N SER A 77 29.60 -8.06 3.23
CA SER A 77 29.71 -9.40 3.83
C SER A 77 28.38 -9.86 4.41
N ALA A 78 28.13 -11.18 4.41
CA ALA A 78 26.92 -11.74 5.05
C ALA A 78 26.87 -11.40 6.55
N SER A 79 28.02 -11.34 7.23
CA SER A 79 28.11 -10.89 8.62
C SER A 79 27.54 -9.48 8.79
N PHE A 80 27.94 -8.54 7.93
CA PHE A 80 27.40 -7.18 7.95
C PHE A 80 25.89 -7.19 7.75
N VAL A 81 25.39 -7.84 6.70
CA VAL A 81 23.95 -7.83 6.35
C VAL A 81 23.07 -8.42 7.46
N PHE A 82 23.51 -9.48 8.15
CA PHE A 82 22.68 -10.15 9.16
C PHE A 82 22.93 -9.72 10.60
N THR A 83 24.02 -9.02 10.91
CA THR A 83 24.39 -8.67 12.30
C THR A 83 24.52 -7.17 12.56
N HIS A 84 24.75 -6.36 11.53
CA HIS A 84 24.91 -4.93 11.71
C HIS A 84 23.54 -4.28 11.94
N PHE A 85 23.39 -3.60 13.08
CA PHE A 85 22.16 -2.90 13.45
C PHE A 85 22.45 -1.41 13.58
N GLU A 86 21.86 -0.62 12.69
CA GLU A 86 22.10 0.82 12.61
C GLU A 86 20.79 1.60 12.69
N THR A 87 20.83 2.70 13.43
CA THR A 87 19.66 3.55 13.73
C THR A 87 19.76 4.95 13.12
N SER A 88 20.96 5.34 12.68
CA SER A 88 21.28 6.64 12.08
C SER A 88 20.63 7.82 12.85
N PRO A 89 21.01 8.04 14.12
CA PRO A 89 20.37 9.06 14.96
C PRO A 89 20.53 10.47 14.42
N GLU A 90 21.55 10.73 13.59
CA GLU A 90 21.77 12.03 12.94
C GLU A 90 20.70 12.36 11.90
N ALA A 91 20.22 11.34 11.18
CA ALA A 91 19.19 11.51 10.15
C ALA A 91 17.77 11.48 10.75
N THR A 92 17.54 10.65 11.77
CA THR A 92 16.20 10.39 12.30
C THR A 92 15.92 11.06 13.65
N GLY A 93 16.95 11.47 14.38
CA GLY A 93 16.86 11.92 15.77
C GLY A 93 16.55 10.79 16.76
N ILE A 94 16.52 9.53 16.32
CA ILE A 94 16.14 8.37 17.14
C ILE A 94 17.40 7.64 17.61
N SER A 95 17.69 7.73 18.90
CA SER A 95 18.83 7.03 19.53
C SER A 95 18.44 5.71 20.20
N SER A 96 17.15 5.50 20.46
CA SER A 96 16.64 4.30 21.15
C SER A 96 16.51 3.13 20.19
N LYS A 97 17.38 2.12 20.33
CA LYS A 97 17.34 0.88 19.54
C LYS A 97 15.98 0.16 19.62
N PRO A 98 15.36 -0.04 20.80
CA PRO A 98 14.04 -0.66 20.89
C PRO A 98 12.97 0.11 20.10
N TYR A 99 13.03 1.44 20.14
CA TYR A 99 12.09 2.28 19.41
C TYR A 99 12.29 2.19 17.89
N ALA A 100 13.55 2.17 17.43
CA ALA A 100 13.87 1.96 16.02
C ALA A 100 13.36 0.58 15.51
N VAL A 101 13.45 -0.48 16.32
CA VAL A 101 12.88 -1.79 16.00
C VAL A 101 11.36 -1.73 15.87
N ILE A 102 10.68 -0.98 16.75
CA ILE A 102 9.22 -0.81 16.64
C ILE A 102 8.84 -0.10 15.34
N LEU A 103 9.62 0.92 14.94
CA LEU A 103 9.35 1.66 13.71
C LEU A 103 9.73 0.92 12.43
N SER A 104 10.77 0.06 12.45
CA SER A 104 11.18 -0.69 11.25
C SER A 104 10.09 -1.65 10.75
N VAL A 105 9.25 -2.14 11.65
CA VAL A 105 8.10 -2.99 11.33
C VAL A 105 7.03 -2.25 10.52
N LEU A 106 6.97 -0.92 10.57
CA LEU A 106 6.00 -0.12 9.81
C LEU A 106 6.20 -0.29 8.30
N LEU A 107 7.45 -0.22 7.82
CA LEU A 107 7.76 -0.37 6.40
C LEU A 107 7.40 -1.76 5.90
N SER A 108 7.71 -2.79 6.68
CA SER A 108 7.35 -4.18 6.36
C SER A 108 5.84 -4.38 6.27
N ASN A 109 5.05 -3.76 7.16
CA ASN A 109 3.58 -3.82 7.06
C ASN A 109 3.06 -3.13 5.80
N TYR A 110 3.66 -2.01 5.40
CA TYR A 110 3.28 -1.32 4.17
C TYR A 110 3.51 -2.19 2.92
N CYS A 111 4.56 -3.01 2.90
CA CYS A 111 4.85 -3.93 1.79
C CYS A 111 3.80 -5.04 1.60
N LEU A 112 3.04 -5.38 2.64
CA LEU A 112 1.99 -6.40 2.58
C LEU A 112 0.60 -5.81 2.29
N TYR A 113 0.52 -4.52 1.99
CA TYR A 113 -0.75 -3.86 1.67
C TYR A 113 -1.42 -4.49 0.44
N GLY A 114 -2.74 -4.72 0.53
CA GLY A 114 -3.57 -5.17 -0.60
C GLY A 114 -3.75 -6.68 -0.76
N TYR A 115 -3.28 -7.51 0.18
CA TYR A 115 -3.50 -8.98 0.15
C TYR A 115 -4.99 -9.40 0.09
N ASP A 116 -5.87 -8.53 0.54
CA ASP A 116 -7.33 -8.68 0.60
C ASP A 116 -8.02 -8.41 -0.73
N THR A 117 -7.31 -7.83 -1.71
CA THR A 117 -7.84 -7.59 -3.05
C THR A 117 -8.35 -8.89 -3.68
N ALA A 118 -7.69 -10.02 -3.40
CA ALA A 118 -8.15 -11.34 -3.81
C ALA A 118 -9.54 -11.67 -3.24
N ALA A 119 -9.87 -11.24 -2.02
CA ALA A 119 -11.19 -11.43 -1.41
C ALA A 119 -12.28 -10.66 -2.18
N HIS A 120 -12.00 -9.42 -2.60
CA HIS A 120 -12.93 -8.58 -3.36
C HIS A 120 -13.19 -9.10 -4.79
N LEU A 121 -12.28 -9.93 -5.30
CA LEU A 121 -12.36 -10.58 -6.61
C LEU A 121 -12.94 -12.01 -6.56
N THR A 122 -13.29 -12.50 -5.37
CA THR A 122 -13.77 -13.89 -5.23
C THR A 122 -15.07 -14.15 -5.96
N GLU A 123 -15.97 -13.16 -6.09
CA GLU A 123 -17.24 -13.29 -6.82
C GLU A 123 -17.05 -13.66 -8.31
N GLU A 124 -15.89 -13.32 -8.89
CA GLU A 124 -15.53 -13.58 -10.30
C GLU A 124 -14.70 -14.88 -10.45
N THR A 125 -14.36 -15.55 -9.34
CA THR A 125 -13.43 -16.69 -9.29
C THR A 125 -14.17 -18.03 -9.22
N LYS A 126 -13.76 -19.00 -10.05
CA LYS A 126 -14.29 -20.38 -9.97
C LYS A 126 -13.85 -21.04 -8.65
N GLY A 127 -14.79 -21.61 -7.91
CA GLY A 127 -14.50 -22.24 -6.62
C GLY A 127 -14.06 -21.24 -5.54
N ALA A 128 -14.72 -20.08 -5.49
CA ALA A 128 -14.41 -18.96 -4.60
C ALA A 128 -14.22 -19.35 -3.11
N ASP A 129 -14.95 -20.37 -2.66
CA ASP A 129 -14.96 -20.91 -1.31
C ASP A 129 -13.64 -21.57 -0.88
N ARG A 130 -12.86 -22.10 -1.82
CA ARG A 130 -11.49 -22.63 -1.58
C ARG A 130 -10.41 -21.76 -2.19
N THR A 131 -10.62 -21.29 -3.41
CA THR A 131 -9.63 -20.54 -4.18
C THR A 131 -9.31 -19.21 -3.51
N GLY A 132 -10.31 -18.53 -2.92
CA GLY A 132 -10.10 -17.24 -2.24
C GLY A 132 -9.08 -17.31 -1.10
N PRO A 133 -9.30 -18.15 -0.06
CA PRO A 133 -8.35 -18.30 1.04
C PRO A 133 -6.95 -18.74 0.60
N ILE A 134 -6.87 -19.68 -0.36
CA ILE A 134 -5.59 -20.18 -0.88
C ILE A 134 -4.83 -19.08 -1.62
N ALA A 135 -5.51 -18.27 -2.44
CA ALA A 135 -4.91 -17.16 -3.17
C ALA A 135 -4.35 -16.08 -2.23
N ILE A 136 -5.07 -15.75 -1.15
CA ILE A 136 -4.58 -14.81 -0.14
C ILE A 136 -3.29 -15.34 0.50
N LEU A 137 -3.31 -16.58 0.99
CA LEU A 137 -2.14 -17.16 1.67
C LEU A 137 -0.93 -17.33 0.74
N SER A 138 -1.15 -17.78 -0.50
CA SER A 138 -0.07 -17.95 -1.48
C SER A 138 0.53 -16.61 -1.91
N SER A 139 -0.31 -15.57 -2.08
CA SER A 139 0.17 -14.23 -2.41
C SER A 139 1.02 -13.62 -1.29
N ILE A 140 0.59 -13.74 -0.03
CA ILE A 140 1.36 -13.27 1.13
C ILE A 140 2.71 -13.99 1.22
N GLY A 141 2.70 -15.32 1.04
CA GLY A 141 3.93 -16.13 1.04
C GLY A 141 4.91 -15.69 -0.06
N MET A 142 4.41 -15.53 -1.29
CA MET A 142 5.22 -15.11 -2.43
C MET A 142 5.80 -13.70 -2.24
N VAL A 143 4.96 -12.72 -1.87
CA VAL A 143 5.40 -11.34 -1.62
C VAL A 143 6.42 -11.27 -0.49
N SER A 144 6.26 -12.09 0.56
CA SER A 144 7.23 -12.14 1.66
C SER A 144 8.59 -12.63 1.21
N VAL A 145 8.65 -13.69 0.39
CA VAL A 145 9.91 -14.23 -0.13
C VAL A 145 10.58 -13.26 -1.11
N PHE A 146 9.82 -12.71 -2.07
CA PHE A 146 10.35 -11.75 -3.03
C PHE A 146 10.79 -10.44 -2.38
N GLY A 147 9.99 -9.92 -1.45
CA GLY A 147 10.33 -8.72 -0.68
C GLY A 147 11.58 -8.92 0.16
N TRP A 148 11.72 -10.07 0.83
CA TRP A 148 12.93 -10.40 1.58
C TRP A 148 14.16 -10.50 0.67
N ALA A 149 14.05 -11.17 -0.48
CA ALA A 149 15.13 -11.24 -1.46
C ALA A 149 15.52 -9.86 -2.01
N TYR A 150 14.55 -8.97 -2.23
CA TYR A 150 14.80 -7.59 -2.64
C TYR A 150 15.54 -6.78 -1.56
N TYR A 151 15.15 -6.90 -0.29
CA TYR A 151 15.88 -6.26 0.80
C TYR A 151 17.31 -6.79 0.93
N LEU A 152 17.52 -8.11 0.78
CA LEU A 152 18.86 -8.68 0.72
C LEU A 152 19.66 -8.06 -0.43
N ALA A 153 19.11 -8.04 -1.65
CA ALA A 153 19.78 -7.45 -2.81
C ALA A 153 20.19 -5.99 -2.57
N LEU A 154 19.33 -5.17 -1.96
CA LEU A 154 19.66 -3.80 -1.57
C LEU A 154 20.79 -3.76 -0.54
N THR A 155 20.65 -4.49 0.58
CA THR A 155 21.62 -4.47 1.68
C THR A 155 23.01 -4.99 1.29
N PHE A 156 23.07 -6.04 0.45
CA PHE A 156 24.32 -6.54 -0.12
C PHE A 156 24.97 -5.55 -1.08
N SER A 157 24.18 -4.68 -1.72
CA SER A 157 24.66 -3.71 -2.72
C SER A 157 25.00 -2.34 -2.14
N ILE A 158 24.94 -2.16 -0.81
CA ILE A 158 25.34 -0.91 -0.15
C ILE A 158 26.82 -0.65 -0.44
N GLN A 159 27.14 0.50 -1.02
CA GLN A 159 28.51 0.87 -1.38
C GLN A 159 29.21 1.63 -0.24
N ASP A 160 28.61 2.75 0.20
CA ASP A 160 29.07 3.55 1.34
C ASP A 160 27.89 3.82 2.27
N PHE A 161 27.98 3.29 3.48
CA PHE A 161 26.91 3.38 4.47
C PHE A 161 26.72 4.81 5.00
N ASN A 162 27.80 5.52 5.32
CA ASN A 162 27.72 6.85 5.95
C ASN A 162 27.14 7.88 4.97
N TYR A 163 27.27 7.59 3.68
CA TYR A 163 26.80 8.44 2.61
C TYR A 163 25.33 8.23 2.23
N LEU A 164 24.70 7.11 2.64
CA LEU A 164 23.31 6.80 2.30
C LEU A 164 22.30 7.82 2.81
N TYR A 165 22.56 8.37 3.99
CA TYR A 165 21.65 9.31 4.67
C TYR A 165 22.12 10.76 4.58
N ASP A 166 23.25 11.03 3.93
CA ASP A 166 23.79 12.38 3.77
C ASP A 166 22.88 13.20 2.84
N VAL A 167 22.46 14.38 3.30
CA VAL A 167 21.66 15.33 2.52
C VAL A 167 22.43 15.86 1.30
N ASN A 168 23.77 15.77 1.31
CA ASN A 168 24.63 16.15 0.20
C ASN A 168 24.83 15.03 -0.84
N ASN A 169 24.27 13.84 -0.60
CA ASN A 169 24.37 12.76 -1.57
C ASN A 169 23.58 13.03 -2.85
N GLU A 170 23.78 12.22 -3.89
CA GLU A 170 23.21 12.43 -5.23
C GLU A 170 21.67 12.37 -5.24
N THR A 171 21.06 11.73 -4.25
CA THR A 171 19.60 11.67 -4.03
C THR A 171 19.09 12.62 -2.94
N ALA A 172 19.95 13.53 -2.44
CA ALA A 172 19.67 14.49 -1.37
C ALA A 172 19.17 13.86 -0.05
N GLY A 173 19.58 12.62 0.25
CA GLY A 173 19.11 11.84 1.40
C GLY A 173 17.61 11.50 1.34
N ALA A 174 16.95 11.75 0.21
CA ALA A 174 15.49 11.69 0.12
C ALA A 174 14.95 10.26 -0.04
N LEU A 175 15.72 9.34 -0.62
CA LEU A 175 15.29 7.95 -0.82
C LEU A 175 16.47 6.97 -0.85
N VAL A 176 16.76 6.33 0.28
CA VAL A 176 17.90 5.42 0.48
C VAL A 176 18.00 4.32 -0.59
N PRO A 177 16.93 3.60 -0.98
CA PRO A 177 17.04 2.60 -2.05
C PRO A 177 17.47 3.18 -3.40
N ALA A 178 17.10 4.43 -3.71
CA ALA A 178 17.52 5.09 -4.93
C ALA A 178 19.01 5.45 -4.90
N GLN A 179 19.55 5.83 -3.73
CA GLN A 179 20.98 6.06 -3.56
C GLN A 179 21.78 4.77 -3.77
N ILE A 180 21.35 3.66 -3.16
CA ILE A 180 22.02 2.36 -3.33
C ILE A 180 22.09 1.96 -4.82
N ILE A 181 20.97 2.11 -5.53
CA ILE A 181 20.91 1.83 -6.97
C ILE A 181 21.82 2.78 -7.74
N PHE A 182 21.80 4.08 -7.41
CA PHE A 182 22.67 5.06 -8.05
C PHE A 182 24.15 4.71 -7.87
N ASP A 183 24.59 4.45 -6.63
CA ASP A 183 25.98 4.15 -6.29
C ASP A 183 26.47 2.88 -6.98
N ALA A 184 25.64 1.84 -7.05
CA ALA A 184 25.98 0.61 -7.75
C ALA A 184 26.25 0.86 -9.24
N PHE A 185 25.35 1.55 -9.94
CA PHE A 185 25.52 1.79 -11.38
C PHE A 185 26.60 2.82 -11.70
N HIS A 186 26.66 3.91 -10.93
CA HIS A 186 27.66 4.95 -11.11
C HIS A 186 29.06 4.44 -10.75
N GLY A 187 29.21 3.64 -9.70
CA GLY A 187 30.50 3.04 -9.33
C GLY A 187 31.03 2.07 -10.38
N ARG A 188 30.14 1.30 -11.04
CA ARG A 188 30.53 0.28 -12.02
C ARG A 188 30.75 0.81 -13.44
N TYR A 189 29.90 1.73 -13.88
CA TYR A 189 29.84 2.20 -15.26
C TYR A 189 30.15 3.69 -15.42
N HIS A 190 30.36 4.42 -14.32
CA HIS A 190 30.51 5.88 -14.30
C HIS A 190 29.36 6.62 -15.01
N ASN A 191 28.17 6.01 -15.03
CA ASN A 191 26.97 6.54 -15.66
C ASN A 191 25.72 6.19 -14.85
N SER A 192 24.82 7.16 -14.70
CA SER A 192 23.57 7.06 -13.96
C SER A 192 22.39 6.55 -14.80
N THR A 193 22.52 6.42 -16.12
CA THR A 193 21.44 5.94 -17.00
C THR A 193 20.89 4.58 -16.56
N GLY A 194 21.76 3.65 -16.15
CA GLY A 194 21.33 2.33 -15.68
C GLY A 194 20.48 2.40 -14.41
N ALA A 195 20.83 3.28 -13.47
CA ALA A 195 20.05 3.53 -12.27
C ALA A 195 18.65 4.11 -12.59
N VAL A 196 18.57 5.04 -13.54
CA VAL A 196 17.30 5.62 -14.00
C VAL A 196 16.41 4.54 -14.62
N VAL A 197 16.94 3.68 -15.49
CA VAL A 197 16.20 2.55 -16.09
C VAL A 197 15.70 1.60 -15.00
N PHE A 198 16.53 1.28 -14.02
CA PHE A 198 16.17 0.42 -12.90
C PHE A 198 15.01 1.01 -12.07
N LEU A 199 15.08 2.30 -11.75
CA LEU A 199 14.01 3.01 -11.05
C LEU A 199 12.73 3.08 -11.87
N CYS A 200 12.81 3.16 -13.21
CA CYS A 200 11.65 3.06 -14.09
C CYS A 200 10.98 1.68 -14.02
N ILE A 201 11.74 0.59 -13.92
CA ILE A 201 11.20 -0.76 -13.72
C ILE A 201 10.40 -0.83 -12.41
N THR A 202 11.02 -0.38 -11.31
CA THR A 202 10.36 -0.33 -10.00
C THR A 202 9.12 0.57 -10.03
N TRP A 203 9.20 1.73 -10.69
CA TRP A 203 8.08 2.64 -10.82
C TRP A 203 6.94 2.07 -11.66
N GLY A 204 7.24 1.27 -12.69
CA GLY A 204 6.23 0.52 -13.44
C GLY A 204 5.41 -0.40 -12.54
N SER A 205 6.04 -1.05 -11.56
CA SER A 205 5.32 -1.87 -10.56
C SER A 205 4.36 -1.03 -9.71
N PHE A 206 4.78 0.18 -9.29
CA PHE A 206 3.89 1.11 -8.58
C PHE A 206 2.74 1.62 -9.47
N PHE A 207 2.99 1.86 -10.75
CA PHE A 207 1.95 2.26 -11.70
C PHE A 207 0.87 1.18 -11.83
N PHE A 208 1.27 -0.08 -12.00
CA PHE A 208 0.34 -1.19 -12.07
C PHE A 208 -0.38 -1.45 -10.74
N CYS A 209 0.29 -1.27 -9.60
CA CYS A 209 -0.35 -1.32 -8.29
C CYS A 209 -1.47 -0.26 -8.18
N GLY A 210 -1.21 0.99 -8.59
CA GLY A 210 -2.23 2.05 -8.60
C GLY A 210 -3.43 1.72 -9.48
N LEU A 211 -3.20 1.08 -10.63
CA LEU A 211 -4.26 0.58 -11.51
C LEU A 211 -5.16 -0.43 -10.77
N SER A 212 -4.58 -1.49 -10.19
CA SER A 212 -5.32 -2.57 -9.52
C SER A 212 -6.03 -2.10 -8.24
N VAL A 213 -5.41 -1.20 -7.46
CA VAL A 213 -6.05 -0.60 -6.28
C VAL A 213 -7.26 0.24 -6.66
N THR A 214 -7.18 0.99 -7.77
CA THR A 214 -8.32 1.75 -8.28
C THR A 214 -9.49 0.83 -8.67
N THR A 215 -9.20 -0.31 -9.30
CA THR A 215 -10.21 -1.34 -9.60
C THR A 215 -10.88 -1.86 -8.33
N SER A 216 -10.07 -2.22 -7.33
CA SER A 216 -10.55 -2.74 -6.04
C SER A 216 -11.44 -1.73 -5.31
N ALA A 217 -10.99 -0.48 -5.21
CA ALA A 217 -11.74 0.60 -4.57
C ALA A 217 -13.09 0.85 -5.26
N ALA A 218 -13.13 0.87 -6.60
CA ALA A 218 -14.38 1.05 -7.35
C ALA A 218 -15.37 -0.10 -7.10
N ARG A 219 -14.89 -1.35 -6.97
CA ARG A 219 -15.73 -2.51 -6.63
C ARG A 219 -16.30 -2.41 -5.21
N VAL A 220 -15.51 -1.94 -4.24
CA VAL A 220 -15.99 -1.71 -2.86
C VAL A 220 -17.07 -0.64 -2.84
N VAL A 221 -16.86 0.48 -3.53
CA VAL A 221 -17.87 1.55 -3.66
C VAL A 221 -19.14 1.03 -4.33
N TYR A 222 -19.00 0.24 -5.40
CA TYR A 222 -20.14 -0.38 -6.09
C TYR A 222 -20.92 -1.32 -5.16
N ALA A 223 -20.25 -2.20 -4.42
CA ALA A 223 -20.88 -3.13 -3.48
C ALA A 223 -21.62 -2.38 -2.35
N LEU A 224 -20.99 -1.36 -1.76
CA LEU A 224 -21.65 -0.51 -0.76
C LEU A 224 -22.87 0.22 -1.34
N SER A 225 -22.78 0.67 -2.59
CA SER A 225 -23.88 1.36 -3.27
C SER A 225 -25.05 0.43 -3.63
N ARG A 226 -24.77 -0.84 -3.92
CA ARG A 226 -25.78 -1.88 -4.10
C ARG A 226 -26.59 -2.06 -2.82
N ASP A 227 -25.92 -2.02 -1.68
CA ASP A 227 -26.52 -2.19 -0.36
C ASP A 227 -27.09 -0.87 0.21
N ASN A 228 -27.19 0.18 -0.61
CA ASN A 228 -27.60 1.55 -0.25
C ASN A 228 -26.77 2.18 0.88
N GLY A 229 -25.54 1.72 1.10
CA GLY A 229 -24.68 2.11 2.21
C GLY A 229 -23.99 3.48 2.11
N ILE A 230 -24.10 4.18 0.97
CA ILE A 230 -23.48 5.49 0.75
C ILE A 230 -24.46 6.52 0.15
N PRO A 231 -24.28 7.83 0.40
CA PRO A 231 -25.11 8.86 -0.21
C PRO A 231 -25.05 8.79 -1.74
N PHE A 232 -26.19 9.05 -2.39
CA PHE A 232 -26.35 8.93 -3.85
C PHE A 232 -26.05 7.53 -4.43
N SER A 233 -26.21 6.47 -3.62
CA SER A 233 -26.11 5.05 -4.03
C SER A 233 -26.71 4.71 -5.42
N PRO A 234 -27.87 5.26 -5.85
CA PRO A 234 -28.42 5.00 -7.17
C PRO A 234 -27.54 5.43 -8.36
N ILE A 235 -26.64 6.39 -8.17
CA ILE A 235 -25.71 6.88 -9.21
C ILE A 235 -24.51 5.94 -9.31
N TRP A 236 -23.94 5.57 -8.17
CA TRP A 236 -22.70 4.80 -8.05
C TRP A 236 -22.90 3.31 -8.37
N ARG A 237 -24.10 2.76 -8.11
CA ARG A 237 -24.45 1.38 -8.45
C ARG A 237 -24.69 1.13 -9.95
N ARG A 238 -24.64 2.15 -10.81
CA ARG A 238 -24.88 1.97 -12.26
C ARG A 238 -23.66 1.32 -12.90
N ILE A 239 -23.86 0.15 -13.50
CA ILE A 239 -22.87 -0.52 -14.35
C ILE A 239 -23.08 -0.07 -15.80
N HIS A 240 -21.99 0.20 -16.52
CA HIS A 240 -22.08 0.52 -17.94
C HIS A 240 -22.53 -0.72 -18.76
N PRO A 241 -23.62 -0.64 -19.54
CA PRO A 241 -24.22 -1.82 -20.19
C PRO A 241 -23.28 -2.52 -21.19
N LYS A 242 -22.41 -1.75 -21.87
CA LYS A 242 -21.44 -2.28 -22.85
C LYS A 242 -20.13 -2.76 -22.22
N TYR A 243 -19.67 -2.13 -21.14
CA TYR A 243 -18.32 -2.33 -20.60
C TYR A 243 -18.32 -3.22 -19.35
N LYS A 244 -19.50 -3.43 -18.74
CA LYS A 244 -19.72 -4.22 -17.51
C LYS A 244 -18.88 -3.77 -16.31
N VAL A 245 -18.44 -2.51 -16.31
CA VAL A 245 -17.68 -1.88 -15.22
C VAL A 245 -18.48 -0.75 -14.55
N PRO A 246 -18.30 -0.54 -13.23
CA PRO A 246 -18.96 0.56 -12.49
C PRO A 246 -18.20 1.88 -12.69
N THR A 247 -18.26 2.44 -13.91
CA THR A 247 -17.50 3.66 -14.28
C THR A 247 -17.74 4.84 -13.33
N ASN A 248 -18.98 5.04 -12.86
CA ASN A 248 -19.29 6.12 -11.93
C ASN A 248 -18.56 5.97 -10.59
N ALA A 249 -18.40 4.74 -10.10
CA ALA A 249 -17.67 4.46 -8.86
C ALA A 249 -16.16 4.71 -9.04
N VAL A 250 -15.60 4.37 -10.22
CA VAL A 250 -14.19 4.65 -10.56
C VAL A 250 -13.90 6.15 -10.51
N TRP A 251 -14.75 6.97 -11.15
CA TRP A 251 -14.58 8.42 -11.15
C TRP A 251 -14.82 9.07 -9.79
N LEU A 252 -15.71 8.50 -8.96
CA LEU A 252 -15.86 8.94 -7.58
C LEU A 252 -14.57 8.71 -6.78
N CYS A 253 -14.00 7.51 -6.86
CA CYS A 253 -12.71 7.21 -6.22
C CYS A 253 -11.63 8.17 -6.70
N ALA A 254 -11.51 8.38 -8.02
CA ALA A 254 -10.55 9.30 -8.60
C ALA A 254 -10.72 10.75 -8.11
N ALA A 255 -11.96 11.24 -8.06
CA ALA A 255 -12.26 12.60 -7.59
C ALA A 255 -11.89 12.76 -6.11
N ILE A 256 -12.24 11.79 -5.26
CA ILE A 256 -11.89 11.81 -3.83
C ILE A 256 -10.37 11.76 -3.65
N SER A 257 -9.67 10.89 -4.38
CA SER A 257 -8.20 10.81 -4.36
C SER A 257 -7.57 12.16 -4.74
N ILE A 258 -8.03 12.79 -5.83
CA ILE A 258 -7.56 14.13 -6.25
C ILE A 258 -7.74 15.16 -5.13
N ILE A 259 -8.91 15.20 -4.50
CA ILE A 259 -9.21 16.13 -3.39
C ILE A 259 -8.29 15.88 -2.20
N LEU A 260 -8.05 14.62 -1.84
CA LEU A 260 -7.13 14.23 -0.76
C LEU A 260 -5.67 14.55 -1.08
N GLY A 261 -5.30 14.70 -2.35
CA GLY A 261 -3.97 15.13 -2.78
C GLY A 261 -3.73 16.64 -2.64
N LEU A 262 -4.77 17.49 -2.70
CA LEU A 262 -4.64 18.96 -2.67
C LEU A 262 -3.85 19.54 -1.47
N PRO A 263 -3.97 19.01 -0.24
CA PRO A 263 -3.26 19.56 0.91
C PRO A 263 -1.73 19.60 0.77
N ILE A 264 -1.14 18.79 -0.13
CA ILE A 264 0.31 18.76 -0.38
C ILE A 264 0.86 20.13 -0.83
N LEU A 265 0.02 21.00 -1.41
CA LEU A 265 0.43 22.35 -1.80
C LEU A 265 0.89 23.19 -0.61
N LYS A 266 0.35 22.93 0.58
CA LYS A 266 0.68 23.70 1.80
C LYS A 266 1.71 22.99 2.67
N LEU A 267 1.47 21.73 3.04
CA LEU A 267 2.28 21.03 4.04
C LEU A 267 2.47 19.56 3.66
N ASP A 268 3.74 19.16 3.46
CA ASP A 268 4.10 17.77 3.14
C ASP A 268 3.67 16.80 4.25
N VAL A 269 3.67 17.26 5.51
CA VAL A 269 3.27 16.49 6.70
C VAL A 269 1.79 16.12 6.70
N VAL A 270 0.94 16.92 6.03
CA VAL A 270 -0.48 16.58 5.92
C VAL A 270 -0.66 15.40 4.97
N PHE A 271 0.13 15.33 3.90
CA PHE A 271 0.08 14.22 2.96
C PHE A 271 0.60 12.92 3.59
N THR A 272 1.70 12.97 4.35
CA THR A 272 2.20 11.79 5.08
C THR A 272 1.20 11.33 6.14
N ALA A 273 0.51 12.25 6.81
CA ALA A 273 -0.57 11.90 7.74
C ALA A 273 -1.73 11.19 7.03
N ILE A 274 -2.14 11.63 5.84
CA ILE A 274 -3.17 10.94 5.04
C ILE A 274 -2.78 9.49 4.73
N ILE A 275 -1.52 9.26 4.35
CA ILE A 275 -1.01 7.91 4.10
C ILE A 275 -1.09 7.06 5.37
N SER A 276 -0.63 7.58 6.52
CA SER A 276 -0.68 6.87 7.80
C SER A 276 -2.11 6.51 8.21
N ILE A 277 -3.07 7.43 8.04
CA ILE A 277 -4.49 7.17 8.34
C ILE A 277 -5.05 6.10 7.41
N ASN A 278 -4.70 6.11 6.12
CA ASN A 278 -5.14 5.09 5.17
C ASN A 278 -4.69 3.69 5.62
N THR A 279 -3.42 3.55 6.04
CA THR A 279 -2.92 2.27 6.54
C THR A 279 -3.60 1.86 7.85
N ILE A 280 -3.77 2.78 8.80
CA ILE A 280 -4.49 2.49 10.06
C ILE A 280 -5.95 2.11 9.79
N GLY A 281 -6.62 2.81 8.88
CA GLY A 281 -8.01 2.52 8.50
C GLY A 281 -8.16 1.15 7.86
N TRP A 282 -7.23 0.77 6.98
CA TRP A 282 -7.23 -0.54 6.33
C TRP A 282 -6.94 -1.67 7.32
N VAL A 283 -5.84 -1.61 8.08
CA VAL A 283 -5.50 -2.66 9.07
C VAL A 283 -6.54 -2.70 10.19
N GLY A 284 -6.96 -1.52 10.69
CA GLY A 284 -7.95 -1.38 11.75
C GLY A 284 -9.34 -1.87 11.35
N GLY A 285 -9.71 -1.77 10.07
CA GLY A 285 -10.96 -2.33 9.54
C GLY A 285 -11.08 -3.84 9.77
N TYR A 286 -9.96 -4.57 9.77
CA TYR A 286 -9.92 -6.01 10.07
C TYR A 286 -10.02 -6.33 11.56
N ALA A 287 -9.78 -5.37 12.46
CA ALA A 287 -9.86 -5.60 13.90
C ALA A 287 -11.24 -6.09 14.30
N ILE A 288 -12.30 -5.48 13.74
CA ILE A 288 -13.70 -5.79 14.07
C ILE A 288 -14.06 -7.24 13.69
N PRO A 289 -13.93 -7.70 12.44
CA PRO A 289 -14.27 -9.07 12.08
C PRO A 289 -13.37 -10.11 12.76
N VAL A 290 -12.08 -9.82 12.97
CA VAL A 290 -11.16 -10.72 13.70
C VAL A 290 -11.57 -10.85 15.17
N PHE A 291 -11.88 -9.74 15.83
CA PHE A 291 -12.37 -9.74 17.21
C PHE A 291 -13.72 -10.43 17.34
N ALA A 292 -14.66 -10.15 16.42
CA ALA A 292 -15.94 -10.83 16.37
C ALA A 292 -15.76 -12.35 16.22
N ARG A 293 -14.83 -12.80 15.37
CA ARG A 293 -14.52 -14.22 15.21
C ARG A 293 -13.90 -14.85 16.45
N LEU A 294 -13.09 -14.09 17.21
CA LEU A 294 -12.48 -14.51 18.46
C LEU A 294 -13.54 -14.75 19.56
N VAL A 295 -14.50 -13.82 19.70
CA VAL A 295 -15.55 -13.87 20.73
C VAL A 295 -16.72 -14.79 20.33
N MET A 296 -17.00 -14.95 19.04
CA MET A 296 -18.11 -15.76 18.56
C MET A 296 -17.98 -17.24 18.94
N ALA A 297 -19.03 -17.77 19.57
CA ALA A 297 -19.18 -19.18 19.90
C ALA A 297 -19.29 -20.05 18.63
N GLU A 298 -18.70 -21.24 18.64
CA GLU A 298 -18.66 -22.12 17.45
C GLU A 298 -20.04 -22.52 16.94
N LYS A 299 -20.98 -22.71 17.86
CA LYS A 299 -22.39 -23.01 17.54
C LYS A 299 -23.05 -21.99 16.60
N ASN A 300 -22.56 -20.75 16.57
CA ASN A 300 -23.11 -19.68 15.74
C ASN A 300 -22.36 -19.49 14.42
N PHE A 301 -21.31 -20.28 14.14
CA PHE A 301 -20.48 -20.16 12.96
C PHE A 301 -20.60 -21.40 12.07
N LYS A 302 -20.98 -21.21 10.81
CA LYS A 302 -20.99 -22.28 9.81
C LYS A 302 -19.61 -22.32 9.13
N PRO A 303 -18.79 -23.37 9.34
CA PRO A 303 -17.48 -23.47 8.71
C PRO A 303 -17.62 -23.63 7.19
N GLY A 304 -16.82 -22.88 6.44
CA GLY A 304 -16.62 -23.10 5.01
C GLY A 304 -15.64 -24.25 4.74
N PRO A 305 -15.40 -24.59 3.47
CA PRO A 305 -14.47 -25.67 3.09
C PRO A 305 -13.04 -25.44 3.57
N PHE A 306 -12.65 -24.18 3.77
CA PHE A 306 -11.41 -23.78 4.42
C PHE A 306 -11.70 -23.37 5.87
N TYR A 307 -11.22 -24.15 6.84
CA TYR A 307 -11.46 -23.91 8.25
C TYR A 307 -10.23 -24.20 9.12
N LEU A 308 -9.85 -23.24 9.96
CA LEU A 308 -8.68 -23.31 10.85
C LEU A 308 -8.88 -24.20 12.10
N GLY A 309 -10.10 -24.71 12.33
CA GLY A 309 -10.37 -25.59 13.47
C GLY A 309 -10.04 -24.95 14.81
N ARG A 310 -9.32 -25.71 15.65
CA ARG A 310 -8.89 -25.28 16.99
C ARG A 310 -7.84 -24.15 16.96
N ALA A 311 -7.08 -24.03 15.86
CA ALA A 311 -6.07 -22.98 15.71
C ALA A 311 -6.67 -21.58 15.54
N ARG A 312 -8.00 -21.46 15.32
CA ARG A 312 -8.66 -20.17 15.09
C ARG A 312 -8.45 -19.17 16.24
N ARG A 313 -8.54 -19.61 17.49
CA ARG A 313 -8.48 -18.73 18.67
C ARG A 313 -7.10 -18.10 18.84
N PRO A 314 -5.99 -18.88 18.87
CA PRO A 314 -4.66 -18.30 18.96
C PRO A 314 -4.35 -17.43 17.74
N ILE A 315 -4.73 -17.84 16.52
CA ILE A 315 -4.48 -17.04 15.31
C ILE A 315 -5.26 -15.72 15.35
N CYS A 316 -6.53 -15.72 15.73
CA CYS A 316 -7.32 -14.48 15.84
C CYS A 316 -6.79 -13.57 16.95
N LEU A 317 -6.33 -14.13 18.08
CA LEU A 317 -5.74 -13.36 19.17
C LEU A 317 -4.44 -12.69 18.72
N VAL A 318 -3.53 -13.45 18.10
CA VAL A 318 -2.26 -12.91 17.57
C VAL A 318 -2.53 -11.86 16.50
N ALA A 319 -3.44 -12.11 15.56
CA ALA A 319 -3.82 -11.14 14.54
C ALA A 319 -4.41 -9.86 15.15
N PHE A 320 -5.28 -9.98 16.15
CA PHE A 320 -5.86 -8.82 16.83
C PHE A 320 -4.80 -8.00 17.57
N LEU A 321 -3.92 -8.64 18.32
CA LEU A 321 -2.81 -7.97 19.01
C LEU A 321 -1.85 -7.31 18.02
N TRP A 322 -1.58 -7.96 16.88
CA TRP A 322 -0.77 -7.39 15.80
C TRP A 322 -1.42 -6.12 15.22
N ILE A 323 -2.73 -6.15 14.98
CA ILE A 323 -3.48 -4.97 14.53
C ILE A 323 -3.39 -3.84 15.58
N CYS A 324 -3.58 -4.13 16.86
CA CYS A 324 -3.43 -3.13 17.92
C CYS A 324 -2.01 -2.54 17.96
N TYR A 325 -0.99 -3.38 17.84
CA TYR A 325 0.41 -2.97 17.80
C TYR A 325 0.72 -2.07 16.60
N THR A 326 0.36 -2.50 15.39
CA THR A 326 0.60 -1.74 14.15
C THR A 326 -0.13 -0.40 14.15
N CYS A 327 -1.42 -0.38 14.52
CA CYS A 327 -2.17 0.86 14.68
C CYS A 327 -1.51 1.81 15.68
N SER A 328 -0.99 1.30 16.80
CA SER A 328 -0.27 2.12 17.79
C SER A 328 1.06 2.64 17.24
N ALA A 329 1.82 1.79 16.53
CA ALA A 329 3.11 2.15 15.97
C ALA A 329 3.00 3.22 14.87
N PHE A 330 1.95 3.20 14.03
CA PHE A 330 1.70 4.24 13.03
C PHE A 330 1.33 5.61 13.63
N LEU A 331 0.97 5.66 14.91
CA LEU A 331 0.71 6.91 15.65
C LEU A 331 1.98 7.50 16.28
N LEU A 332 3.07 6.73 16.34
CA LEU A 332 4.33 7.17 16.94
C LEU A 332 5.10 8.13 16.02
N PRO A 333 5.89 9.07 16.57
CA PRO A 333 6.78 9.93 15.79
C PRO A 333 7.91 9.14 15.11
N THR A 334 8.13 9.36 13.81
CA THR A 334 9.21 8.72 13.04
C THR A 334 10.47 9.57 12.93
N LEU A 335 10.40 10.85 13.33
CA LEU A 335 11.52 11.80 13.26
C LEU A 335 11.55 12.68 14.51
N TYR A 336 12.75 12.97 15.01
CA TYR A 336 13.02 13.88 16.11
C TYR A 336 14.04 14.96 15.70
N PRO A 337 13.96 16.18 16.28
CA PRO A 337 13.02 16.64 17.29
C PRO A 337 11.59 16.86 16.74
N ILE A 338 10.59 16.74 17.62
CA ILE A 338 9.17 16.96 17.27
C ILE A 338 8.93 18.46 17.10
N GLN A 339 8.64 18.86 15.87
CA GLN A 339 8.30 20.23 15.47
C GLN A 339 7.03 20.18 14.61
N LEU A 340 6.39 21.34 14.34
CA LEU A 340 5.22 21.40 13.47
C LEU A 340 5.44 20.77 12.07
N LYS A 341 6.70 20.74 11.60
CA LYS A 341 7.07 20.14 10.31
C LYS A 341 7.40 18.65 10.38
N THR A 342 7.61 18.08 11.57
CA THR A 342 8.02 16.68 11.78
C THR A 342 7.01 15.89 12.62
N PHE A 343 6.02 16.57 13.20
CA PHE A 343 4.97 15.95 14.00
C PHE A 343 4.11 14.99 13.17
N ASN A 344 3.88 13.80 13.68
CA ASN A 344 2.96 12.85 13.06
C ASN A 344 1.51 13.28 13.30
N TYR A 345 0.85 13.87 12.29
CA TYR A 345 -0.55 14.33 12.40
C TYR A 345 -1.60 13.21 12.29
N ALA A 346 -1.20 11.95 12.09
CA ALA A 346 -2.13 10.82 11.98
C ALA A 346 -3.11 10.68 13.18
N PRO A 347 -2.70 10.84 14.46
CA PRO A 347 -3.62 10.73 15.60
C PRO A 347 -4.73 11.78 15.57
N ILE A 348 -4.39 13.03 15.24
CA ILE A 348 -5.34 14.13 15.16
C ILE A 348 -6.36 13.84 14.05
N ALA A 349 -5.87 13.46 12.89
CA ALA A 349 -6.71 13.23 11.73
C ALA A 349 -7.61 11.99 11.89
N ILE A 350 -7.15 10.92 12.55
CA ILE A 350 -8.00 9.79 12.96
C ILE A 350 -9.08 10.25 13.93
N GLY A 351 -8.73 11.06 14.94
CA GLY A 351 -9.70 11.60 15.90
C GLY A 351 -10.81 12.39 15.20
N ILE A 352 -10.44 13.27 14.27
CA ILE A 352 -11.40 14.04 13.46
C ILE A 352 -12.27 13.10 12.64
N PHE A 353 -11.67 12.17 11.91
CA PHE A 353 -12.39 11.27 11.00
C PHE A 353 -13.37 10.35 11.75
N MET A 354 -12.94 9.75 12.86
CA MET A 354 -13.79 8.93 13.72
C MET A 354 -14.94 9.74 14.31
N THR A 355 -14.68 10.99 14.71
CA THR A 355 -15.72 11.89 15.20
C THR A 355 -16.76 12.18 14.11
N LEU A 356 -16.33 12.49 12.89
CA LEU A 356 -17.23 12.72 11.76
C LEU A 356 -18.09 11.50 11.43
N ILE A 357 -17.51 10.29 11.42
CA ILE A 357 -18.25 9.04 11.22
C ILE A 357 -19.27 8.83 12.32
N MET A 358 -18.89 9.01 13.59
CA MET A 358 -19.78 8.82 14.73
C MET A 358 -20.93 9.84 14.72
N LEU A 359 -20.67 11.08 14.32
CA LEU A 359 -21.71 12.10 14.14
C LEU A 359 -22.66 11.70 13.00
N TRP A 360 -22.14 11.30 11.85
CA TRP A 360 -22.97 10.85 10.73
C TRP A 360 -23.83 9.63 11.11
N TRP A 361 -23.26 8.69 11.85
CA TRP A 361 -23.98 7.55 12.41
C TRP A 361 -25.10 7.97 13.37
N ALA A 362 -24.80 8.88 14.30
CA ALA A 362 -25.76 9.34 15.31
C ALA A 362 -26.92 10.15 14.71
N PHE A 363 -26.65 10.98 13.70
CA PHE A 363 -27.67 11.86 13.12
C PHE A 363 -28.51 11.19 12.02
N ASP A 364 -27.90 10.35 11.19
CA ASP A 364 -28.54 9.86 9.97
C ASP A 364 -28.39 8.34 9.77
N ALA A 365 -27.17 7.81 9.68
CA ALA A 365 -26.95 6.45 9.16
C ALA A 365 -27.64 5.35 9.98
N ARG A 366 -27.74 5.49 11.32
CA ARG A 366 -28.45 4.52 12.17
C ARG A 366 -29.94 4.38 11.87
N LYS A 367 -30.55 5.36 11.19
CA LYS A 367 -31.99 5.38 10.90
C LYS A 367 -32.34 4.56 9.66
N TRP A 368 -31.41 4.44 8.71
CA TRP A 368 -31.67 3.84 7.41
C TRP A 368 -30.77 2.64 7.06
N PHE A 369 -29.60 2.50 7.69
CA PHE A 369 -28.69 1.39 7.40
C PHE A 369 -29.16 0.08 8.06
N LYS A 370 -29.55 -0.91 7.24
CA LYS A 370 -30.05 -2.21 7.70
C LYS A 370 -29.03 -3.37 7.59
N GLY A 371 -27.79 -3.05 7.20
CA GLY A 371 -26.75 -4.05 6.94
C GLY A 371 -26.80 -4.65 5.52
N PRO A 372 -25.87 -5.57 5.19
CA PRO A 372 -25.75 -6.14 3.85
C PRO A 372 -26.96 -7.01 3.49
N VAL A 373 -27.47 -6.82 2.27
CA VAL A 373 -28.62 -7.60 1.75
C VAL A 373 -28.14 -9.01 1.41
N ARG A 374 -28.77 -10.04 1.98
CA ARG A 374 -28.44 -11.44 1.67
C ARG A 374 -28.96 -11.81 0.29
N ASN A 375 -28.06 -12.23 -0.60
CA ASN A 375 -28.40 -12.70 -1.97
C ASN A 375 -28.74 -14.21 -2.03
N ILE A 376 -28.87 -14.88 -0.90
CA ILE A 376 -29.29 -16.29 -0.87
C ILE A 376 -30.74 -16.29 -0.45
N ASP A 377 -31.64 -16.47 -1.41
CA ASP A 377 -32.96 -17.00 -1.13
C ASP A 377 -32.71 -18.37 -0.49
N LEU A 378 -32.90 -18.45 0.83
CA LEU A 378 -33.16 -19.72 1.47
C LEU A 378 -34.45 -20.21 0.83
N GLY A 379 -34.31 -20.99 -0.24
CA GLY A 379 -35.42 -21.70 -0.85
C GLY A 379 -36.16 -22.38 0.29
N ASN A 380 -37.40 -21.93 0.50
CA ASN A 380 -38.30 -22.52 1.45
C ASN A 380 -38.42 -24.00 1.10
N GLY A 381 -37.72 -24.84 1.87
CA GLY A 381 -37.98 -26.26 1.93
C GLY A 381 -39.35 -26.44 2.58
N HIS A 382 -40.40 -26.25 1.80
CA HIS A 382 -41.76 -26.64 2.14
C HIS A 382 -42.44 -27.16 0.87
N SER A 383 -42.28 -28.47 0.68
CA SER A 383 -43.31 -29.51 0.46
C SER A 383 -42.83 -30.54 -0.54
#